data_AF-A0A382LE11-F1
#
_entry.id   AF-A0A382LE11-F1
#
_cell.length_a   1.000
_cell.length_b   1.000
_cell.length_c   1.000
_cell.angle_alpha   90.00
_cell.angle_beta   90.00
_cell.angle_gamma   90.00
#
_symmetry.space_group_name_H-M   'P 1'
#
loop_
_entity.id
_entity.type
_entity.pdbx_description
1 polymer ?
#
loop_
_entity_poly.entity_id
_entity_poly.type
_entity_poly.pdbx_seq_one_letter_code
_entity_poly.pdbx_strand_id
1 'polypeptide(L)'
;MVADWLLVAAAQYNEQSLEGRDGYPAHVLMPVETLAQILDWTFQSLPDEILVGMDVNPEMPHRREVEDAYCGVDFESGLFSGQGFVLGEPHLVNRGDSYSVHHVPEEWMDGLFSKDRGVRGGRFSHWLHTHPNAPAIPSGADAEAAQWTEGSDMILGVRYSPEGILPWFDDIEGERRELSP
;
A
#
# COMPACT_ATOMS: atom_id res chain seq x y z
N MET A 1 13.44 15.20 1.95
CA MET A 1 14.40 14.66 0.96
C MET A 1 14.36 13.15 1.06
N VAL A 2 14.26 12.45 -0.06
CA VAL A 2 14.30 10.98 -0.10
C VAL A 2 15.74 10.52 0.17
N ALA A 3 15.91 9.49 0.98
CA ALA A 3 17.23 8.93 1.27
C ALA A 3 17.78 8.14 0.06
N ASP A 4 19.08 8.23 -0.20
CA ASP A 4 19.72 7.59 -1.36
C ASP A 4 19.49 6.07 -1.40
N TRP A 5 19.54 5.42 -0.24
CA TRP A 5 19.31 3.98 -0.13
C TRP A 5 17.91 3.59 -0.63
N LEU A 6 16.90 4.42 -0.39
CA LEU A 6 15.52 4.15 -0.79
C LEU A 6 15.36 4.31 -2.30
N LEU A 7 16.09 5.24 -2.93
CA LEU A 7 16.11 5.36 -4.39
C LEU A 7 16.72 4.10 -5.04
N VAL A 8 17.82 3.59 -4.48
CA VAL A 8 18.46 2.36 -4.98
C VAL A 8 17.56 1.15 -4.79
N ALA A 9 16.98 0.98 -3.59
CA ALA A 9 16.07 -0.12 -3.30
C ALA A 9 14.81 -0.08 -4.18
N ALA A 10 14.21 1.09 -4.37
CA ALA A 10 13.06 1.26 -5.25
C ALA A 10 13.39 0.93 -6.72
N ALA A 11 14.59 1.29 -7.19
CA ALA A 11 15.03 0.94 -8.53
C ALA A 11 15.15 -0.58 -8.71
N GLN A 12 15.75 -1.28 -7.74
CA GLN A 12 15.86 -2.76 -7.75
C GLN A 12 14.49 -3.43 -7.68
N TYR A 13 13.59 -2.92 -6.85
CA TYR A 13 12.22 -3.43 -6.74
C TYR A 13 11.45 -3.27 -8.07
N ASN A 14 11.64 -2.15 -8.76
CA ASN A 14 11.05 -1.89 -10.07
C ASN A 14 11.65 -2.82 -11.15
N GLU A 15 12.95 -3.09 -11.11
CA GLU A 15 13.60 -4.06 -12.01
C GLU A 15 13.01 -5.46 -11.83
N GLN A 16 12.87 -5.93 -10.59
CA GLN A 16 12.20 -7.21 -10.30
C GLN A 16 10.73 -7.20 -10.76
N SER A 17 10.02 -6.08 -10.57
CA SER A 17 8.64 -5.93 -11.07
C SER A 17 8.57 -6.04 -12.59
N LEU A 18 9.55 -5.47 -13.30
CA LEU A 18 9.64 -5.54 -14.75
C LEU A 18 9.95 -6.96 -15.24
N GLU A 19 10.84 -7.67 -14.55
CA GLU A 19 11.17 -9.07 -14.85
C GLU A 19 9.96 -10.00 -14.62
N GLY A 20 9.19 -9.78 -13.55
CA GLY A 20 8.01 -10.55 -13.19
C GLY A 20 6.69 -10.11 -13.83
N ARG A 21 6.70 -9.08 -14.70
CA ARG A 21 5.50 -8.41 -15.21
C ARG A 21 4.44 -9.32 -15.80
N ASP A 22 4.86 -10.44 -16.41
CA ASP A 22 3.97 -11.36 -17.11
C ASP A 22 2.98 -12.06 -16.16
N GLY A 23 3.28 -12.12 -14.86
CA GLY A 23 2.41 -12.69 -13.83
C GLY A 23 1.61 -11.66 -13.02
N TYR A 24 1.65 -10.37 -13.38
CA TYR A 24 0.89 -9.33 -12.67
C TYR A 24 -0.33 -8.88 -13.49
N PRO A 25 -1.56 -8.96 -12.93
CA PRO A 25 -2.76 -8.52 -13.64
C PRO A 25 -2.87 -7.00 -13.75
N ALA A 26 -2.17 -6.27 -12.91
CA ALA A 26 -2.09 -4.81 -12.94
C ALA A 26 -0.85 -4.33 -12.17
N HIS A 27 -0.54 -3.04 -12.31
CA HIS A 27 0.52 -2.38 -11.55
C HIS A 27 0.04 -1.03 -11.03
N VAL A 28 0.66 -0.58 -9.94
CA VAL A 28 0.41 0.72 -9.29
C VAL A 28 1.72 1.51 -9.30
N LEU A 29 1.69 2.78 -9.69
CA LEU A 29 2.86 3.65 -9.61
C LEU A 29 2.76 4.54 -8.37
N MET A 30 3.61 4.26 -7.39
CA MET A 30 3.77 5.07 -6.19
C MET A 30 5.02 5.96 -6.31
N PRO A 31 4.91 7.30 -6.17
CA PRO A 31 6.07 8.16 -6.06
C PRO A 31 6.97 7.74 -4.89
N VAL A 32 8.30 7.80 -5.06
CA VAL A 32 9.23 7.42 -3.98
C VAL A 32 9.12 8.39 -2.80
N GLU A 33 8.76 9.64 -3.05
CA GLU A 33 8.44 10.63 -2.02
C GLU A 33 7.23 10.20 -1.17
N THR A 34 6.19 9.64 -1.81
CA THR A 34 5.02 9.09 -1.12
C THR A 34 5.43 7.93 -0.22
N LEU A 35 6.22 6.98 -0.75
CA LEU A 35 6.73 5.86 0.05
C LEU A 35 7.62 6.32 1.21
N ALA A 36 8.50 7.30 0.97
CA ALA A 36 9.37 7.86 2.00
C ALA A 36 8.56 8.50 3.14
N GLN A 37 7.48 9.22 2.81
CA GLN A 37 6.60 9.83 3.81
C GLN A 37 5.85 8.78 4.64
N ILE A 38 5.38 7.70 4.00
CA ILE A 38 4.74 6.58 4.68
C ILE A 38 5.72 5.91 5.64
N LEU A 39 6.94 5.60 5.19
CA LEU A 39 7.98 5.02 6.04
C LEU A 39 8.31 5.91 7.25
N ASP A 40 8.43 7.22 7.06
CA ASP A 40 8.65 8.18 8.15
C ASP A 40 7.53 8.11 9.21
N TRP A 41 6.26 8.11 8.78
CA TRP A 41 5.13 7.95 9.69
C TRP A 41 5.11 6.58 10.39
N THR A 42 5.46 5.51 9.69
CA THR A 42 5.55 4.18 10.29
C THR A 42 6.60 4.16 11.39
N PHE A 43 7.82 4.67 11.13
CA PHE A 43 8.88 4.70 12.14
C PHE A 43 8.53 5.57 13.36
N GLN A 44 7.81 6.67 13.16
CA GLN A 44 7.30 7.51 14.25
C GLN A 44 6.16 6.85 15.05
N SER A 45 5.48 5.88 14.44
CA SER A 45 4.30 5.23 15.03
C SER A 45 4.58 3.88 15.66
N LEU A 46 5.80 3.34 15.50
CA LEU A 46 6.19 2.06 16.10
C LEU A 46 5.87 2.02 17.61
N PRO A 47 5.36 0.88 18.12
CA PRO A 47 5.16 -0.39 17.42
C PRO A 47 3.80 -0.53 16.72
N ASP A 48 3.00 0.54 16.64
CA ASP A 48 1.64 0.48 16.12
C ASP A 48 1.60 0.46 14.59
N GLU A 49 0.53 -0.12 14.04
CA GLU A 49 0.19 -0.07 12.64
C GLU A 49 -0.35 1.32 12.29
N ILE A 50 -0.13 1.77 11.05
CA ILE A 50 -0.76 2.97 10.51
C ILE A 50 -1.65 2.60 9.33
N LEU A 51 -2.73 3.37 9.14
CA LEU A 51 -3.57 3.32 7.95
C LEU A 51 -3.37 4.60 7.15
N VAL A 52 -3.06 4.45 5.86
CA VAL A 52 -2.83 5.53 4.91
C VAL A 52 -3.84 5.43 3.78
N GLY A 53 -4.55 6.52 3.53
CA GLY A 53 -5.46 6.68 2.40
C GLY A 53 -4.80 7.48 1.29
N MET A 54 -5.02 7.06 0.04
CA MET A 54 -4.50 7.70 -1.17
C MET A 54 -5.55 7.71 -2.28
N ASP A 55 -5.61 8.81 -3.02
CA ASP A 55 -6.24 8.85 -4.33
C ASP A 55 -5.18 8.98 -5.41
N VAL A 56 -5.53 8.61 -6.64
CA VAL A 56 -4.66 8.86 -7.78
C VAL A 56 -4.58 10.36 -8.08
N ASN A 57 -3.49 10.79 -8.70
CA ASN A 57 -3.39 12.14 -9.27
C ASN A 57 -3.96 12.13 -10.70
N PRO A 58 -5.14 12.74 -10.96
CA PRO A 58 -5.77 12.72 -12.28
C PRO A 58 -4.98 13.50 -13.34
N GLU A 59 -4.08 14.38 -12.91
CA GLU A 59 -3.20 15.15 -13.80
C GLU A 59 -1.94 14.37 -14.20
N MET A 60 -1.70 13.22 -13.58
CA MET A 60 -0.53 12.37 -13.82
C MET A 60 -0.96 10.95 -14.26
N PRO A 61 -1.47 10.80 -15.49
CA PRO A 61 -1.62 9.47 -16.08
C PRO A 61 -0.25 8.80 -16.21
N HIS A 62 -0.24 7.47 -16.17
CA HIS A 62 0.97 6.70 -16.43
C HIS A 62 1.54 7.06 -17.80
N ARG A 63 2.86 7.16 -17.87
CA ARG A 63 3.55 7.34 -19.14
C ARG A 63 3.36 6.08 -19.97
N ARG A 64 3.02 6.26 -21.25
CA ARG A 64 2.84 5.14 -22.18
C ARG A 64 4.04 4.18 -22.22
N GLU A 65 5.26 4.72 -22.18
CA GLU A 65 6.49 3.92 -22.16
C GLU A 65 6.60 3.01 -20.92
N VAL A 66 6.02 3.43 -19.79
CA VAL A 66 5.97 2.63 -18.56
C VAL A 66 4.87 1.58 -18.67
N GLU A 67 3.66 1.96 -19.13
CA GLU A 67 2.57 1.01 -19.41
C GLU A 67 3.01 -0.11 -20.35
N ASP A 68 3.58 0.26 -21.51
CA ASP A 68 4.03 -0.69 -22.53
C ASP A 68 5.14 -1.63 -21.99
N ALA A 69 5.91 -1.19 -20.99
CA ALA A 69 6.99 -1.98 -20.39
C ALA A 69 6.51 -2.89 -19.26
N TYR A 70 5.57 -2.45 -18.42
CA TYR A 70 5.14 -3.15 -17.20
C TYR A 70 3.83 -3.95 -17.37
N CYS A 71 3.11 -3.77 -18.47
CA CYS A 71 1.98 -4.62 -18.83
C CYS A 71 2.48 -5.93 -19.44
N GLY A 72 2.40 -7.00 -18.64
CA GLY A 72 2.74 -8.35 -19.09
C GLY A 72 1.58 -9.11 -19.71
N VAL A 73 1.78 -10.42 -19.90
CA VAL A 73 0.78 -11.33 -20.50
C VAL A 73 -0.55 -11.34 -19.77
N ASP A 74 -0.53 -11.36 -18.44
CA ASP A 74 -1.74 -11.48 -17.61
C ASP A 74 -2.43 -10.12 -17.34
N PHE A 75 -1.97 -9.03 -17.96
CA PHE A 75 -2.50 -7.70 -17.70
C PHE A 75 -3.99 -7.55 -18.07
N GLU A 76 -4.75 -6.94 -17.16
CA GLU A 76 -6.16 -6.60 -17.33
C GLU A 76 -6.40 -5.11 -17.08
N SER A 77 -7.12 -4.45 -18.00
CA SER A 77 -7.49 -3.05 -17.86
C SER A 77 -8.79 -2.87 -17.08
N GLY A 78 -8.84 -1.89 -16.17
CA GLY A 78 -10.05 -1.54 -15.42
C GLY A 78 -10.35 -2.49 -14.26
N LEU A 79 -9.32 -3.11 -13.70
CA LEU A 79 -9.40 -4.03 -12.56
C LEU A 79 -9.79 -3.31 -11.26
N PHE A 80 -9.36 -2.05 -11.10
CA PHE A 80 -9.66 -1.22 -9.94
C PHE A 80 -9.77 0.27 -10.30
N SER A 81 -10.41 1.04 -9.43
CA SER A 81 -10.60 2.49 -9.60
C SER A 81 -9.26 3.23 -9.59
N GLY A 82 -9.01 4.08 -10.59
CA GLY A 82 -7.77 4.84 -10.71
C GLY A 82 -6.62 4.12 -11.42
N GLN A 83 -6.80 2.89 -11.90
CA GLN A 83 -5.80 2.20 -12.70
C GLN A 83 -5.32 3.06 -13.90
N GLY A 84 -4.00 3.10 -14.12
CA GLY A 84 -3.39 3.92 -15.17
C GLY A 84 -3.03 5.35 -14.74
N PHE A 85 -3.15 5.68 -13.45
CA PHE A 85 -2.73 6.96 -12.88
C PHE A 85 -1.79 6.77 -11.69
N VAL A 86 -0.83 7.69 -11.56
CA VAL A 86 0.13 7.69 -10.47
C VAL A 86 -0.60 7.98 -9.15
N LEU A 87 -0.24 7.28 -8.07
CA LEU A 87 -0.77 7.58 -6.73
C LEU A 87 -0.41 9.02 -6.33
N GLY A 88 -1.40 9.70 -5.76
CA GLY A 88 -1.26 11.06 -5.26
C GLY A 88 -0.67 11.14 -3.86
N GLU A 89 -1.01 12.24 -3.18
CA GLU A 89 -0.52 12.55 -1.84
C GLU A 89 -1.07 11.56 -0.80
N PRO A 90 -0.21 10.96 0.05
CA PRO A 90 -0.66 10.07 1.10
C PRO A 90 -1.26 10.86 2.27
N HIS A 91 -2.29 10.29 2.90
CA HIS A 91 -2.93 10.86 4.08
C HIS A 91 -2.88 9.83 5.22
N LEU A 92 -2.24 10.18 6.33
CA LEU A 92 -2.31 9.36 7.55
C LEU A 92 -3.73 9.45 8.12
N VAL A 93 -4.46 8.34 8.08
CA VAL A 93 -5.87 8.27 8.47
C VAL A 93 -6.03 7.75 9.89
N ASN A 94 -5.30 6.70 10.25
CA ASN A 94 -5.41 6.11 11.57
C ASN A 94 -4.09 5.48 12.04
N ARG A 95 -4.02 5.21 13.33
CA ARG A 95 -2.94 4.48 14.01
C ARG A 95 -3.57 3.57 15.06
N GLY A 96 -3.16 2.32 15.09
CA GLY A 96 -3.71 1.36 16.05
C GLY A 96 -3.00 0.02 16.01
N ASP A 97 -3.53 -0.93 16.76
CA ASP A 97 -3.16 -2.33 16.63
C ASP A 97 -3.88 -2.99 15.44
N SER A 98 -3.57 -4.27 15.18
CA SER A 98 -4.19 -5.08 14.12
C SER A 98 -5.71 -5.20 14.20
N TYR A 99 -6.33 -4.84 15.33
CA TYR A 99 -7.79 -4.89 15.52
C TYR A 99 -8.47 -3.55 15.23
N SER A 100 -7.75 -2.44 15.38
CA SER A 100 -8.31 -1.09 15.36
C SER A 100 -7.81 -0.21 14.24
N VAL A 101 -6.69 -0.56 13.59
CA VAL A 101 -6.07 0.25 12.53
C VAL A 101 -7.02 0.48 11.34
N HIS A 102 -7.86 -0.49 11.00
CA HIS A 102 -8.81 -0.39 9.89
C HIS A 102 -10.02 0.50 10.18
N HIS A 103 -10.20 0.98 11.41
CA HIS A 103 -11.31 1.88 11.74
C HIS A 103 -11.04 3.26 11.15
N VAL A 104 -11.96 3.71 10.29
CA VAL A 104 -11.98 5.09 9.79
C VAL A 104 -12.77 5.99 10.76
N PRO A 105 -12.44 7.29 10.87
CA PRO A 105 -13.19 8.22 11.71
C PRO A 105 -14.70 8.17 11.42
N GLU A 106 -15.53 8.14 12.47
CA GLU A 106 -17.00 8.07 12.34
C GLU A 106 -17.57 9.21 11.48
N GLU A 107 -16.96 10.40 11.55
CA GLU A 107 -17.31 11.56 10.73
C GLU A 107 -17.20 11.32 9.21
N TRP A 108 -16.41 10.33 8.77
CA TRP A 108 -16.32 9.92 7.35
C TRP A 108 -17.37 8.86 7.00
N MET A 109 -17.96 8.21 8.01
CA MET A 109 -19.04 7.23 7.88
C MET A 109 -20.44 7.84 8.01
N ASP A 110 -20.56 9.11 8.44
CA ASP A 110 -21.81 9.78 8.82
C ASP A 110 -22.72 10.26 7.66
N GLY A 111 -22.97 9.38 6.68
CA GLY A 111 -24.25 9.44 5.95
C GLY A 111 -24.26 10.12 4.59
N LEU A 112 -23.17 10.73 4.11
CA LEU A 112 -23.10 11.18 2.71
C LEU A 112 -22.69 10.04 1.75
N PHE A 113 -22.06 8.97 2.26
CA PHE A 113 -21.44 7.89 1.47
C PHE A 113 -21.74 6.46 2.00
N SER A 114 -22.68 6.29 2.94
CA SER A 114 -22.55 5.29 4.01
C SER A 114 -23.27 3.94 3.88
N LYS A 115 -24.03 3.63 2.82
CA LYS A 115 -24.75 2.34 2.76
C LYS A 115 -24.22 1.31 1.76
N ASP A 116 -23.54 1.76 0.70
CA ASP A 116 -23.06 0.86 -0.35
C ASP A 116 -21.56 0.50 -0.22
N ARG A 117 -20.85 1.06 0.78
CA ARG A 117 -19.37 1.05 0.86
C ARG A 117 -18.74 0.27 2.04
N GLY A 118 -19.52 -0.49 2.81
CA GLY A 118 -19.02 -1.39 3.87
C GLY A 118 -18.15 -0.77 4.96
N VAL A 119 -17.33 -1.58 5.65
CA VAL A 119 -16.56 -1.19 6.86
C VAL A 119 -15.57 -0.05 6.61
N ARG A 120 -15.08 0.10 5.37
CA ARG A 120 -14.16 1.18 5.01
C ARG A 120 -14.86 2.50 4.69
N GLY A 121 -16.03 2.49 4.04
CA GLY A 121 -16.88 3.68 3.84
C GLY A 121 -16.17 4.94 3.32
N GLY A 122 -14.98 4.80 2.73
CA GLY A 122 -13.90 5.75 2.95
C GLY A 122 -13.81 6.85 1.89
N ARG A 123 -13.13 7.93 2.27
CA ARG A 123 -12.85 9.08 1.38
C ARG A 123 -11.93 8.73 0.21
N PHE A 124 -11.04 7.76 0.39
CA PHE A 124 -9.97 7.41 -0.54
C PHE A 124 -10.25 6.10 -1.29
N SER A 125 -9.79 6.06 -2.54
CA SER A 125 -9.87 4.89 -3.42
C SER A 125 -8.84 3.80 -3.09
N HIS A 126 -7.63 4.18 -2.70
CA HIS A 126 -6.54 3.27 -2.39
C HIS A 126 -6.14 3.38 -0.92
N TRP A 127 -5.66 2.27 -0.39
CA TRP A 127 -5.25 2.17 1.01
C TRP A 127 -3.94 1.43 1.14
N LEU A 128 -3.17 1.81 2.16
CA LEU A 128 -2.00 1.08 2.61
C LEU A 128 -2.01 1.03 4.13
N HIS A 129 -1.81 -0.15 4.70
CA HIS A 129 -1.50 -0.27 6.12
C HIS A 129 -0.15 -0.98 6.30
N THR A 130 0.46 -0.77 7.46
CA THR A 130 1.78 -1.32 7.76
C THR A 130 1.70 -2.38 8.82
N HIS A 131 2.53 -3.42 8.69
CA HIS A 131 2.72 -4.46 9.69
C HIS A 131 4.11 -4.32 10.34
N PRO A 132 4.24 -3.66 11.50
CA PRO A 132 5.49 -3.59 12.24
C PRO A 132 5.91 -4.96 12.74
N ASN A 133 7.17 -5.32 12.49
CA ASN A 133 7.75 -6.62 12.80
C ASN A 133 6.98 -7.84 12.24
N ALA A 134 6.24 -7.65 11.15
CA ALA A 134 5.57 -8.73 10.44
C ALA A 134 5.66 -8.52 8.92
N PRO A 135 5.61 -9.60 8.12
CA PRO A 135 5.63 -9.50 6.67
C PRO A 135 4.32 -8.93 6.11
N ALA A 136 4.38 -8.49 4.85
CA ALA A 136 3.24 -7.94 4.10
C ALA A 136 2.25 -9.04 3.68
N ILE A 137 1.57 -9.63 4.64
CA ILE A 137 0.69 -10.78 4.43
C ILE A 137 -0.68 -10.47 5.01
N PRO A 138 -1.75 -10.63 4.20
CA PRO A 138 -3.08 -10.26 4.64
C PRO A 138 -3.57 -11.16 5.77
N SER A 139 -4.01 -10.54 6.85
CA SER A 139 -4.86 -11.10 7.88
C SER A 139 -6.28 -11.34 7.35
N GLY A 140 -7.11 -12.06 8.14
CA GLY A 140 -8.53 -12.21 7.81
C GLY A 140 -9.28 -10.88 7.79
N ALA A 141 -8.90 -9.93 8.65
CA ALA A 141 -9.48 -8.59 8.68
C ALA A 141 -9.08 -7.79 7.42
N ASP A 142 -7.83 -7.93 6.97
CA ASP A 142 -7.32 -7.25 5.77
C ASP A 142 -8.10 -7.73 4.53
N ALA A 143 -8.32 -9.04 4.42
CA ALA A 143 -9.10 -9.62 3.32
C ALA A 143 -10.56 -9.14 3.32
N GLU A 144 -11.19 -9.00 4.49
CA GLU A 144 -12.55 -8.43 4.62
C GLU A 144 -12.56 -6.96 4.23
N ALA A 145 -11.59 -6.18 4.72
CA ALA A 145 -11.48 -4.76 4.47
C ALA A 145 -11.22 -4.47 2.97
N ALA A 146 -10.47 -5.33 2.28
CA ALA A 146 -10.22 -5.23 0.85
C ALA A 146 -11.49 -5.41 -0.01
N GLN A 147 -12.49 -6.18 0.45
CA GLN A 147 -13.76 -6.37 -0.30
C GLN A 147 -14.55 -5.07 -0.48
N TRP A 148 -14.24 -4.06 0.32
CA TRP A 148 -14.94 -2.77 0.33
C TRP A 148 -14.07 -1.62 -0.23
N THR A 149 -12.94 -1.96 -0.86
CA THR A 149 -12.01 -1.00 -1.48
C THR A 149 -12.24 -0.96 -2.98
N GLU A 150 -12.53 0.23 -3.52
CA GLU A 150 -12.72 0.42 -4.97
C GLU A 150 -11.40 0.40 -5.75
N GLY A 151 -10.30 0.84 -5.14
CA GLY A 151 -8.94 0.83 -5.68
C GLY A 151 -8.14 -0.40 -5.22
N SER A 152 -6.89 -0.18 -4.81
CA SER A 152 -6.02 -1.23 -4.24
C SER A 152 -5.85 -1.07 -2.73
N ASP A 153 -5.88 -2.20 -2.01
CA ASP A 153 -5.56 -2.30 -0.59
C ASP A 153 -4.20 -2.98 -0.44
N MET A 154 -3.22 -2.24 0.09
CA MET A 154 -1.81 -2.62 0.11
C MET A 154 -1.33 -2.84 1.55
N ILE A 155 -0.34 -3.70 1.69
CA ILE A 155 0.30 -4.01 2.98
C ILE A 155 1.80 -3.77 2.86
N LEU A 156 2.36 -3.07 3.85
CA LEU A 156 3.80 -2.88 3.98
C LEU A 156 4.30 -3.53 5.27
N GLY A 157 5.00 -4.65 5.13
CA GLY A 157 5.70 -5.28 6.24
C GLY A 157 6.98 -4.51 6.57
N VAL A 158 7.18 -4.14 7.84
CA VAL A 158 8.32 -3.31 8.27
C VAL A 158 9.09 -4.00 9.37
N ARG A 159 10.28 -4.50 9.04
CA ARG A 159 11.23 -5.00 10.03
C ARG A 159 12.05 -3.84 10.60
N TYR A 160 12.15 -3.73 11.92
CA TYR A 160 12.92 -2.67 12.57
C TYR A 160 13.79 -3.19 13.72
N SER A 161 14.81 -2.41 14.08
CA SER A 161 15.74 -2.68 15.18
C SER A 161 15.95 -1.44 16.05
N PRO A 162 16.00 -1.54 17.40
CA PRO A 162 15.84 -2.77 18.18
C PRO A 162 14.43 -3.35 18.03
N GLU A 163 14.33 -4.68 18.00
CA GLU A 163 13.05 -5.37 17.84
C GLU A 163 12.11 -4.97 18.99
N GLY A 164 10.83 -4.76 18.65
CA GLY A 164 9.78 -4.53 19.64
C GLY A 164 9.46 -5.78 20.46
N ILE A 165 8.30 -5.78 21.10
CA ILE A 165 7.87 -6.90 21.98
C ILE A 165 7.69 -8.20 21.19
N LEU A 166 7.28 -8.11 19.93
CA LEU A 166 7.09 -9.24 19.04
C LEU A 166 8.28 -9.37 18.09
N PRO A 167 8.90 -10.57 18.00
CA PRO A 167 9.96 -10.83 17.05
C PRO A 167 9.40 -10.84 15.63
N TRP A 168 10.29 -10.69 14.65
CA TRP A 168 9.93 -10.84 13.25
C TRP A 168 9.31 -12.22 12.97
N PHE A 169 8.21 -12.27 12.23
CA PHE A 169 7.49 -13.50 11.92
C PHE A 169 8.02 -14.17 10.64
N ASP A 170 8.81 -15.24 10.79
CA ASP A 170 9.55 -15.89 9.70
C ASP A 170 8.79 -17.03 8.99
N ASP A 171 7.89 -17.75 9.67
CA ASP A 171 7.23 -18.95 9.14
C ASP A 171 6.00 -18.63 8.27
N ILE A 172 6.16 -17.90 7.16
CA ILE A 172 5.08 -17.71 6.18
C ILE A 172 5.54 -17.92 4.74
N GLU A 173 4.78 -18.73 4.02
CA GLU A 173 4.90 -19.00 2.58
C GLU A 173 4.66 -17.74 1.72
N GLY A 174 5.39 -17.63 0.62
CA GLY A 174 5.27 -16.54 -0.35
C GLY A 174 6.64 -15.94 -0.73
N GLU A 175 6.72 -15.40 -1.93
CA GLU A 175 7.91 -14.65 -2.37
C GLU A 175 7.86 -13.23 -1.81
N ARG A 176 8.87 -12.86 -1.02
CA ARG A 176 8.99 -11.53 -0.42
C ARG A 176 9.98 -10.71 -1.23
N ARG A 177 9.56 -9.52 -1.63
CA ARG A 177 10.44 -8.53 -2.24
C ARG A 177 10.75 -7.46 -1.22
N GLU A 178 12.03 -7.34 -0.88
CA GLU A 178 12.50 -6.48 0.20
C GLU A 178 13.02 -5.14 -0.34
N LEU A 179 12.79 -4.09 0.43
CA LEU A 179 13.45 -2.80 0.28
C LEU A 179 14.45 -2.67 1.43
N SER A 180 15.74 -2.84 1.14
CA SER A 180 16.80 -2.87 2.16
C SER A 180 17.84 -1.77 1.89
N PRO A 181 18.36 -1.09 2.94
CA PRO A 181 19.46 -0.15 2.81
C PRO A 181 20.80 -0.76 2.37
#